data_AF-A0A4P9ZPU0-F1
#
_entry.id   AF-A0A4P9ZPU0-F1
#
_cell.length_a   1.000
_cell.length_b   1.000
_cell.length_c   1.000
_cell.angle_alpha   90.00
_cell.angle_beta   90.00
_cell.angle_gamma   90.00
#
_symmetry.space_group_name_H-M   'P 1'
#
loop_
_entity.id
_entity.type
_entity.pdbx_description
1 polymer ?
#
loop_
_entity_poly.entity_id
_entity_poly.type
_entity_poly.pdbx_seq_one_letter_code
_entity_poly.pdbx_strand_id
1 'polypeptide(L)'
;MTTVHSRAFSFSATEHPGLHQRRPERDPIAQSALDLLPILNKRYGSTLEVLCRHFAHVEQVRDPRIIDIDSQGCTLEYHRVGPSSPPGTAAASAKPSSPLTKSPVVPNGPQQVRIVFRNPLQDEDDIPASFTDLFDEARTGIVSQTMSQVPAHKQVPFVPPAQIPSAIILILLTALVHMIVSSQPISPLAEIRNYLTQRIVNAIGLFALAAHIFEMMAAGMTCVVVLILAPGYMTRTVAAKYIAGTFFLGFPVISELLRNVKEVLDDESSPNKDN
;
A
#
# COMPACT_ATOMS: atom_id res chain seq x y z
N MET A 1 -31.94 -1.10 -16.83
CA MET A 1 -31.85 0.25 -17.43
C MET A 1 -32.43 1.22 -16.42
N THR A 2 -31.57 1.93 -15.70
CA THR A 2 -31.96 2.74 -14.55
C THR A 2 -31.55 4.18 -14.82
N THR A 3 -32.55 5.03 -15.06
CA THR A 3 -32.41 6.45 -15.38
C THR A 3 -32.09 7.23 -14.11
N VAL A 4 -30.93 7.88 -14.07
CA VAL A 4 -30.53 8.79 -12.98
C VAL A 4 -31.03 10.19 -13.30
N HIS A 5 -32.00 10.68 -12.53
CA HIS A 5 -32.48 12.06 -12.62
C HIS A 5 -31.46 13.02 -12.00
N SER A 6 -30.82 13.82 -12.84
CA SER A 6 -30.01 14.96 -12.42
C SER A 6 -30.94 16.13 -12.05
N ARG A 7 -31.03 16.46 -10.77
CA ARG A 7 -31.73 17.67 -10.28
C ARG A 7 -30.77 18.85 -10.31
N ALA A 8 -31.02 19.81 -11.20
CA ALA A 8 -30.39 21.11 -11.17
C ALA A 8 -30.97 21.93 -9.99
N PHE A 9 -30.14 22.25 -9.01
CA PHE A 9 -30.47 23.23 -7.97
C PHE A 9 -30.24 24.63 -8.54
N SER A 10 -31.33 25.38 -8.72
CA SER A 10 -31.29 26.82 -8.96
C SER A 10 -31.20 27.53 -7.61
N PHE A 11 -30.10 28.23 -7.36
CA PHE A 11 -29.96 29.11 -6.20
C PHE A 11 -30.65 30.44 -6.50
N SER A 12 -31.77 30.71 -5.83
CA SER A 12 -32.34 32.07 -5.75
C SER A 12 -31.44 32.92 -4.84
N ALA A 13 -30.82 33.94 -5.44
CA ALA A 13 -30.13 34.99 -4.71
C ALA A 13 -31.14 35.74 -3.83
N THR A 14 -31.09 35.47 -2.52
CA THR A 14 -31.82 36.25 -1.52
C THR A 14 -30.82 37.25 -0.97
N GLU A 15 -31.01 38.53 -1.29
CA GLU A 15 -30.19 39.64 -0.80
C GLU A 15 -30.33 39.73 0.73
N HIS A 16 -29.27 39.41 1.46
CA HIS A 16 -29.17 39.65 2.90
C HIS A 16 -28.50 41.02 3.14
N PRO A 17 -29.22 42.05 3.62
CA PRO A 17 -28.64 43.31 4.00
C PRO A 17 -28.08 43.18 5.43
N GLY A 18 -26.77 42.99 5.55
CA GLY A 18 -26.13 42.87 6.86
C GLY A 18 -24.68 42.40 6.87
N LEU A 19 -23.88 42.75 5.84
CA LEU A 19 -22.43 42.55 5.89
C LEU A 19 -21.79 43.62 6.78
N HIS A 20 -21.90 43.46 8.10
CA HIS A 20 -20.89 44.01 8.98
C HIS A 20 -19.54 43.44 8.52
N GLN A 21 -18.63 44.31 8.07
CA GLN A 21 -17.21 44.00 7.91
C GLN A 21 -16.69 43.50 9.26
N ARG A 22 -16.81 42.18 9.51
CA ARG A 22 -16.07 41.52 10.57
C ARG A 22 -14.61 41.77 10.23
N ARG A 23 -13.91 42.46 11.14
CA ARG A 23 -12.45 42.61 11.05
C ARG A 23 -11.87 41.21 10.81
N PRO A 24 -10.88 41.06 9.92
CA PRO A 24 -10.23 39.77 9.72
C PRO A 24 -9.80 39.26 11.09
N GLU A 25 -10.43 38.18 11.51
CA GLU A 25 -10.16 37.54 12.80
C GLU A 25 -8.70 37.09 12.75
N ARG A 26 -7.91 37.56 13.72
CA ARG A 26 -6.48 37.26 13.77
C ARG A 26 -6.35 35.76 13.97
N ASP A 27 -5.55 35.13 13.11
CA ASP A 27 -5.32 33.69 13.20
C ASP A 27 -4.80 33.33 14.61
N PRO A 28 -5.42 32.36 15.31
CA PRO A 28 -5.11 32.04 16.69
C PRO A 28 -3.69 31.50 16.89
N ILE A 29 -3.07 30.95 15.83
CA ILE A 29 -1.78 30.28 15.92
C ILE A 29 -0.65 30.98 15.15
N ALA A 30 -0.94 32.02 14.38
CA ALA A 30 0.04 32.67 13.49
C ALA A 30 1.36 33.08 14.18
N GLN A 31 1.32 33.48 15.46
CA GLN A 31 2.54 33.85 16.19
C GLN A 31 3.37 32.61 16.56
N SER A 32 2.73 31.60 17.19
CA SER A 32 3.37 30.35 17.57
C SER A 32 3.89 29.55 16.37
N ALA A 33 3.14 29.56 15.28
CA ALA A 33 3.49 28.87 14.05
C ALA A 33 4.88 29.26 13.52
N LEU A 34 5.19 30.56 13.51
CA LEU A 34 6.48 31.07 13.04
C LEU A 34 7.66 30.54 13.87
N ASP A 35 7.49 30.44 15.18
CA ASP A 35 8.52 29.95 16.10
C ASP A 35 8.69 28.42 15.99
N LEU A 36 7.64 27.70 15.61
CA LEU A 36 7.65 26.25 15.41
C LEU A 36 8.21 25.80 14.05
N LEU A 37 8.16 26.63 13.00
CA LEU A 37 8.60 26.26 11.66
C LEU A 37 10.00 25.60 11.61
N PRO A 38 11.04 26.15 12.27
CA PRO A 38 12.37 25.51 12.27
C PRO A 38 12.38 24.14 12.95
N ILE A 39 11.59 23.99 14.01
CA ILE A 39 11.48 22.75 14.79
C ILE A 39 10.78 21.69 13.95
N LEU A 40 9.67 22.04 13.31
CA LEU A 40 8.89 21.13 12.47
C LEU A 40 9.68 20.71 11.23
N ASN A 41 10.35 21.64 10.55
CA ASN A 41 11.22 21.33 9.41
C ASN A 41 12.38 20.40 9.79
N LYS A 42 13.00 20.62 10.96
CA LYS A 42 14.05 19.74 11.47
C LYS A 42 13.51 18.35 11.83
N ARG A 43 12.33 18.28 12.46
CA ARG A 43 11.72 17.04 12.94
C ARG A 43 11.20 16.18 11.79
N TYR A 44 10.59 16.80 10.78
CA TYR A 44 9.88 16.10 9.71
C TYR A 44 10.58 16.16 8.34
N GLY A 45 11.78 16.74 8.24
CA GLY A 45 12.42 17.05 6.95
C GLY A 45 12.43 15.91 5.93
N SER A 46 12.76 14.68 6.33
CA SER A 46 12.74 13.52 5.44
C SER A 46 11.32 13.04 5.08
N THR A 47 10.34 13.31 5.93
CA THR A 47 8.94 12.87 5.77
C THR A 47 8.12 13.86 4.96
N LEU A 48 8.51 15.14 4.91
CA LEU A 48 7.84 16.18 4.10
C LEU A 48 7.84 15.85 2.60
N GLU A 49 8.81 15.05 2.13
CA GLU A 49 8.83 14.53 0.76
C GLU A 49 7.53 13.79 0.41
N VAL A 50 7.05 12.96 1.34
CA VAL A 50 5.84 12.14 1.18
C VAL A 50 4.60 13.03 1.02
N LEU A 51 4.49 14.10 1.81
CA LEU A 51 3.40 15.07 1.70
C LEU A 51 3.41 15.79 0.35
N CYS A 52 4.58 16.31 -0.07
CA CYS A 52 4.70 17.00 -1.36
C CYS A 52 4.36 16.07 -2.53
N ARG A 53 4.87 14.83 -2.52
CA ARG A 53 4.56 13.85 -3.59
C ARG A 53 3.06 13.55 -3.67
N HIS A 54 2.41 13.38 -2.53
CA HIS A 54 0.98 13.07 -2.47
C HIS A 54 0.11 14.25 -2.90
N PHE A 55 0.25 15.41 -2.25
CA PHE A 55 -0.64 16.56 -2.42
C PHE A 55 -0.31 17.44 -3.62
N ALA A 56 0.95 17.48 -4.08
CA ALA A 56 1.33 18.22 -5.29
C ALA A 56 1.38 17.34 -6.55
N HIS A 57 1.08 16.04 -6.42
CA HIS A 57 1.07 15.08 -7.53
C HIS A 57 2.38 15.06 -8.35
N VAL A 58 3.51 15.03 -7.65
CA VAL A 58 4.85 15.01 -8.23
C VAL A 58 5.60 13.74 -7.84
N GLU A 59 6.35 13.16 -8.77
CA GLU A 59 7.07 11.90 -8.53
C GLU A 59 8.28 12.08 -7.61
N GLN A 60 9.04 13.16 -7.83
CA GLN A 60 10.27 13.45 -7.11
C GLN A 60 10.32 14.92 -6.72
N VAL A 61 10.69 15.16 -5.46
CA VAL A 61 10.89 16.49 -4.91
C VAL A 61 12.24 16.58 -4.23
N ARG A 62 12.81 17.80 -4.21
CA ARG A 62 14.01 18.15 -3.47
C ARG A 62 13.73 19.27 -2.50
N ASP A 63 14.46 19.24 -1.40
CA ASP A 63 14.47 20.26 -0.36
C ASP A 63 13.06 20.67 0.12
N PRO A 64 12.17 19.71 0.45
CA PRO A 64 10.83 20.05 0.93
C PRO A 64 10.93 20.74 2.30
N ARG A 65 10.23 21.86 2.47
CA ARG A 65 10.14 22.58 3.74
C ARG A 65 8.77 23.23 3.91
N ILE A 66 8.30 23.28 5.15
CA ILE A 66 7.14 24.07 5.55
C ILE A 66 7.58 25.54 5.59
N ILE A 67 6.87 26.40 4.87
CA ILE A 67 7.13 27.84 4.82
C ILE A 67 6.08 28.66 5.58
N ASP A 68 4.90 28.07 5.83
CA ASP A 68 3.78 28.75 6.47
C ASP A 68 2.82 27.73 7.10
N ILE A 69 2.22 28.10 8.24
CA ILE A 69 1.18 27.32 8.93
C ILE A 69 0.16 28.32 9.49
N ASP A 70 -1.10 28.02 9.27
CA ASP A 70 -2.22 28.75 9.86
C ASP A 70 -3.29 27.78 10.36
N SER A 71 -4.34 28.30 10.97
CA SER A 71 -5.42 27.50 11.56
C SER A 71 -6.10 26.56 10.56
N GLN A 72 -5.99 26.79 9.25
CA GLN A 72 -6.65 26.01 8.21
C GLN A 72 -5.72 25.01 7.53
N GLY A 73 -4.40 25.19 7.61
CA GLY A 73 -3.49 24.36 6.82
C GLY A 73 -2.03 24.74 6.94
N CYS A 74 -1.21 24.09 6.11
CA CYS A 74 0.20 24.41 5.97
C CYS A 74 0.60 24.55 4.50
N THR A 75 1.60 25.37 4.24
CA THR A 75 2.17 25.56 2.90
C THR A 75 3.55 24.91 2.88
N LEU A 76 3.75 23.97 1.95
CA LEU A 76 5.04 23.35 1.68
C LEU A 76 5.66 23.99 0.44
N GLU A 77 6.94 24.29 0.53
CA GLU A 77 7.78 24.66 -0.60
C GLU A 77 8.67 23.47 -0.97
N TYR A 78 8.83 23.21 -2.27
CA TYR A 78 9.65 22.12 -2.78
C TYR A 78 10.24 22.47 -4.16
N HIS A 79 11.31 21.79 -4.54
CA HIS A 79 11.83 21.84 -5.91
C HIS A 79 11.46 20.56 -6.65
N ARG A 80 10.80 20.69 -7.81
CA ARG A 80 10.51 19.54 -8.65
C ARG A 80 11.81 19.06 -9.29
N VAL A 81 12.12 17.78 -9.11
CA VAL A 81 13.16 17.14 -9.94
C VAL A 81 12.49 16.82 -11.26
N GLY A 82 12.92 17.48 -12.34
CA GLY A 82 12.50 17.10 -13.68
C GLY A 82 12.85 15.62 -13.93
N PRO A 83 12.16 14.93 -14.85
CA PRO A 83 12.57 13.59 -15.25
C PRO A 83 14.05 13.68 -15.62
N SER A 84 14.91 12.99 -14.89
CA SER A 84 16.33 12.95 -15.21
C SER A 84 16.40 12.41 -16.62
N SER A 85 16.74 13.26 -17.60
CA SER A 85 17.06 12.80 -18.94
C SER A 85 18.07 11.67 -18.75
N PRO A 86 17.79 10.44 -19.23
CA PRO A 86 18.73 9.34 -19.06
C PRO A 86 20.11 9.80 -19.58
N PRO A 87 21.20 9.43 -18.90
CA PRO A 87 22.54 9.82 -19.33
C PRO A 87 22.70 9.42 -20.80
N GLY A 88 22.80 10.43 -21.67
CA GLY A 88 22.68 10.24 -23.10
C GLY A 88 23.69 9.24 -23.62
N THR A 89 23.20 8.09 -24.08
CA THR A 89 23.93 7.26 -25.02
C THR A 89 24.12 8.09 -26.28
N ALA A 90 25.35 8.52 -26.52
CA ALA A 90 25.69 9.33 -27.67
C ALA A 90 25.32 8.59 -28.97
N ALA A 91 24.46 9.24 -29.76
CA ALA A 91 24.41 9.22 -31.22
C ALA A 91 24.62 7.87 -31.94
N ALA A 92 23.50 7.23 -32.32
CA ALA A 92 23.39 6.62 -33.64
C ALA A 92 22.30 7.37 -34.44
N SER A 93 22.67 7.68 -35.67
CA SER A 93 22.10 8.67 -36.59
C SER A 93 20.74 8.28 -37.19
N ALA A 94 19.85 9.29 -37.35
CA ALA A 94 19.19 9.69 -38.62
C ALA A 94 17.64 9.85 -38.63
N LYS A 95 17.19 11.14 -38.75
CA LYS A 95 16.10 11.71 -39.61
C LYS A 95 14.61 11.28 -39.42
N PRO A 96 13.62 12.10 -39.86
CA PRO A 96 13.30 13.48 -39.45
C PRO A 96 11.79 13.75 -39.16
N SER A 97 11.56 14.87 -38.47
CA SER A 97 10.38 15.76 -38.54
C SER A 97 8.98 15.21 -38.27
N SER A 98 8.56 15.32 -37.00
CA SER A 98 7.17 15.57 -36.61
C SER A 98 7.08 16.91 -35.87
N PRO A 99 5.94 17.63 -35.94
CA PRO A 99 5.84 19.02 -35.51
C PRO A 99 6.10 19.16 -34.02
N LEU A 100 6.91 20.17 -33.70
CA LEU A 100 7.43 20.52 -32.38
C LEU A 100 6.28 20.93 -31.44
N THR A 101 5.63 19.96 -30.79
CA THR A 101 4.81 20.25 -29.61
C THR A 101 5.77 20.71 -28.52
N LYS A 102 5.89 22.02 -28.31
CA LYS A 102 6.72 22.59 -27.24
C LYS A 102 6.26 21.98 -25.93
N SER A 103 7.01 21.01 -25.41
CA SER A 103 6.85 20.56 -24.03
C SER A 103 6.86 21.80 -23.13
N PRO A 104 5.87 21.96 -22.24
CA PRO A 104 5.82 23.13 -21.37
C PRO A 104 7.13 23.20 -20.60
N VAL A 105 7.83 24.33 -20.73
CA VAL A 105 9.03 24.63 -19.96
C VAL A 105 8.60 24.63 -18.49
N VAL A 106 8.89 23.55 -17.78
CA VAL A 106 8.62 23.46 -16.35
C VAL A 106 9.58 24.44 -15.68
N PRO A 107 9.08 25.45 -14.96
CA PRO A 107 9.94 26.42 -14.29
C PRO A 107 10.78 25.68 -13.22
N ASN A 108 12.11 25.82 -13.32
CA ASN A 108 13.09 25.27 -12.37
C ASN A 108 13.15 26.01 -11.02
N GLY A 109 12.07 26.70 -10.64
CA GLY A 109 11.98 27.45 -9.39
C GLY A 109 11.36 26.65 -8.25
N PRO A 110 11.40 27.19 -7.02
CA PRO A 110 10.63 26.65 -5.91
C PRO A 110 9.14 26.68 -6.26
N GLN A 111 8.48 25.55 -6.03
CA GLN A 111 7.04 25.38 -6.16
C GLN A 111 6.44 25.29 -4.77
N GLN A 112 5.17 25.68 -4.64
CA GLN A 112 4.46 25.67 -3.38
C GLN A 112 3.16 24.87 -3.51
N VAL A 113 2.84 24.11 -2.47
CA VAL A 113 1.56 23.41 -2.34
C VAL A 113 0.94 23.78 -1.00
N ARG A 114 -0.33 24.17 -1.03
CA ARG A 114 -1.12 24.43 0.17
C ARG A 114 -1.91 23.17 0.53
N ILE A 115 -1.71 22.67 1.74
CA ILE A 115 -2.40 21.51 2.28
C ILE A 115 -3.37 22.01 3.34
N VAL A 116 -4.65 21.67 3.19
CA VAL A 116 -5.70 22.04 4.14
C VAL A 116 -5.80 20.95 5.19
N PHE A 117 -5.83 21.31 6.47
CA PHE A 117 -6.06 20.36 7.55
C PHE A 117 -7.51 19.88 7.52
N ARG A 118 -7.73 18.62 7.92
CA ARG A 118 -9.07 18.04 7.98
C ARG A 118 -9.95 18.76 9.01
N ASN A 119 -9.35 19.11 10.14
CA ASN A 119 -9.96 19.89 11.19
C ASN A 119 -9.14 21.17 11.38
N PRO A 120 -9.77 22.36 11.42
CA PRO A 120 -9.07 23.59 11.74
C PRO A 120 -8.45 23.54 13.13
N LEU A 121 -7.20 24.00 13.24
CA LEU A 121 -6.46 24.08 14.49
C LEU A 121 -7.11 25.11 15.40
N GLN A 122 -7.34 24.76 16.65
CA GLN A 122 -7.83 25.69 17.67
C GLN A 122 -6.66 26.33 18.42
N ASP A 123 -5.58 25.57 18.62
CA ASP A 123 -4.39 25.99 19.32
C ASP A 123 -3.09 25.37 18.74
N GLU A 124 -1.97 25.70 19.37
CA GLU A 124 -0.63 25.22 18.99
C GLU A 124 -0.45 23.71 19.26
N ASP A 125 -1.13 23.18 20.29
CA ASP A 125 -1.00 21.79 20.71
C ASP A 125 -1.64 20.82 19.71
N ASP A 126 -2.55 21.30 18.86
CA ASP A 126 -3.17 20.55 17.77
C ASP A 126 -2.22 20.28 16.57
N ILE A 127 -1.13 21.06 16.43
CA ILE A 127 -0.23 20.99 15.26
C ILE A 127 0.39 19.59 15.07
N PRO A 128 1.00 18.96 16.09
CA PRO A 128 1.63 17.65 15.92
C PRO A 128 0.65 16.54 15.51
N ALA A 129 -0.56 16.56 16.06
CA ALA A 129 -1.61 15.60 15.73
C ALA A 129 -2.06 15.77 14.27
N SER A 130 -2.28 17.01 13.84
CA SER A 130 -2.70 17.31 12.46
C SER A 130 -1.64 16.91 11.42
N PHE A 131 -0.35 17.08 11.73
CA PHE A 131 0.72 16.57 10.86
C PHE A 131 0.74 15.03 10.80
N THR A 132 0.48 14.35 11.91
CA THR A 132 0.40 12.88 11.93
C THR A 132 -0.74 12.39 11.04
N ASP A 133 -1.92 13.01 11.13
CA ASP A 133 -3.06 12.71 10.25
C ASP A 133 -2.71 12.93 8.76
N LEU A 134 -2.04 14.03 8.43
CA LEU A 134 -1.59 14.30 7.07
C LEU A 134 -0.59 13.26 6.56
N PHE A 135 0.34 12.80 7.40
CA PHE A 135 1.30 11.76 7.03
C PHE A 135 0.63 10.41 6.79
N ASP A 136 -0.34 10.04 7.63
CA ASP A 136 -1.11 8.82 7.44
C ASP A 136 -1.97 8.88 6.18
N GLU A 137 -2.58 10.04 5.90
CA GLU A 137 -3.32 10.29 4.66
C GLU A 137 -2.40 10.19 3.43
N ALA A 138 -1.25 10.88 3.43
CA ALA A 138 -0.32 10.83 2.31
C ALA A 138 0.28 9.44 2.09
N ARG A 139 0.59 8.71 3.17
CA ARG A 139 1.11 7.34 3.09
C ARG A 139 0.08 6.39 2.53
N THR A 140 -1.16 6.46 3.00
CA THR A 140 -2.25 5.62 2.48
C THR A 140 -2.59 5.98 1.03
N GLY A 141 -2.59 7.27 0.70
CA GLY A 141 -2.84 7.78 -0.64
C GLY A 141 -1.77 7.40 -1.66
N ILE A 142 -0.48 7.51 -1.32
CA ILE A 142 0.62 7.06 -2.18
C ILE A 142 0.54 5.55 -2.41
N VAL A 143 0.33 4.76 -1.36
CA VAL A 143 0.18 3.30 -1.51
C VAL A 143 -1.01 2.97 -2.43
N SER A 144 -2.13 3.67 -2.30
CA SER A 144 -3.28 3.48 -3.19
C SER A 144 -2.99 3.85 -4.65
N GLN A 145 -2.23 4.92 -4.88
CA GLN A 145 -1.80 5.33 -6.23
C GLN A 145 -0.81 4.33 -6.83
N THR A 146 0.18 3.86 -6.07
CA THR A 146 1.13 2.84 -6.52
C THR A 146 0.44 1.50 -6.80
N MET A 147 -0.51 1.08 -5.95
CA MET A 147 -1.33 -0.11 -6.20
C MET A 147 -2.19 0.00 -7.47
N SER A 148 -2.57 1.22 -7.87
CA SER A 148 -3.32 1.44 -9.11
C SER A 148 -2.43 1.46 -10.36
N GLN A 149 -1.10 1.60 -10.19
CA GLN A 149 -0.16 1.67 -11.30
C GLN A 149 0.52 0.34 -11.64
N VAL A 150 0.61 -0.61 -10.70
CA VAL A 150 1.12 -1.95 -11.01
C VAL A 150 0.06 -2.67 -11.86
N PRO A 151 0.36 -2.98 -13.14
CA PRO A 151 -0.60 -3.67 -14.00
C PRO A 151 -1.04 -4.98 -13.34
N ALA A 152 -2.31 -5.35 -13.48
CA ALA A 152 -2.85 -6.56 -12.85
C ALA A 152 -2.04 -7.84 -13.18
N HIS A 153 -1.39 -7.89 -14.36
CA HIS A 153 -0.53 -9.00 -14.78
C HIS A 153 0.82 -9.07 -14.03
N LYS A 154 1.26 -7.98 -13.39
CA LYS A 154 2.47 -7.93 -12.56
C LYS A 154 2.19 -8.24 -11.09
N GLN A 155 0.93 -8.26 -10.66
CA GLN A 155 0.60 -8.63 -9.28
C GLN A 155 0.83 -10.12 -9.06
N VAL A 156 1.37 -10.51 -7.90
CA VAL A 156 1.49 -11.90 -7.46
C VAL A 156 0.09 -12.51 -7.43
N PRO A 157 -0.27 -13.40 -8.36
CA PRO A 157 -1.59 -14.02 -8.34
C PRO A 157 -1.63 -15.04 -7.20
N PHE A 158 -2.82 -15.27 -6.64
CA PHE A 158 -3.05 -16.49 -5.86
C PHE A 158 -3.46 -17.60 -6.82
N VAL A 159 -2.56 -18.54 -7.06
CA VAL A 159 -2.86 -19.76 -7.84
C VAL A 159 -3.02 -20.88 -6.83
N PRO A 160 -4.26 -21.37 -6.58
CA PRO A 160 -4.43 -22.53 -5.72
C PRO A 160 -3.68 -23.72 -6.35
N PRO A 161 -3.01 -24.56 -5.54
CA PRO A 161 -2.38 -25.76 -6.04
C PRO A 161 -3.42 -26.66 -6.71
N ALA A 162 -2.97 -27.57 -7.57
CA ALA A 162 -3.85 -28.45 -8.31
C ALA A 162 -4.92 -29.08 -7.38
N GLN A 163 -6.17 -29.09 -7.86
CA GLN A 163 -7.34 -29.48 -7.05
C GLN A 163 -7.21 -30.92 -6.52
N ILE A 164 -6.57 -31.80 -7.28
CA ILE A 164 -6.42 -33.23 -6.96
C ILE A 164 -5.53 -33.43 -5.71
N PRO A 165 -4.26 -32.96 -5.66
CA PRO A 165 -3.45 -33.01 -4.44
C PRO A 165 -4.14 -32.39 -3.23
N SER A 166 -4.80 -31.25 -3.45
CA SER A 166 -5.50 -30.51 -2.39
C SER A 166 -6.65 -31.31 -1.78
N ALA A 167 -7.46 -31.97 -2.62
CA ALA A 167 -8.53 -32.86 -2.18
C ALA A 167 -7.98 -34.09 -1.43
N ILE A 168 -6.88 -34.68 -1.90
CA ILE A 168 -6.23 -35.82 -1.24
C ILE A 168 -5.76 -35.41 0.17
N ILE A 169 -5.08 -34.27 0.30
CA ILE A 169 -4.61 -33.75 1.59
C ILE A 169 -5.80 -33.49 2.52
N LEU A 170 -6.87 -32.87 2.03
CA LEU A 170 -8.08 -32.59 2.82
C LEU A 170 -8.75 -33.89 3.30
N ILE A 171 -8.86 -34.90 2.43
CA ILE A 171 -9.42 -36.21 2.78
C ILE A 171 -8.56 -36.89 3.84
N LEU A 172 -7.22 -36.84 3.70
CA LEU A 172 -6.28 -37.40 4.67
C LEU A 172 -6.36 -36.70 6.03
N LEU A 173 -6.41 -35.37 6.04
CA LEU A 173 -6.60 -34.58 7.27
C LEU A 173 -7.92 -34.92 7.95
N THR A 174 -9.01 -35.00 7.18
CA THR A 174 -10.34 -35.34 7.71
C THR A 174 -10.35 -36.76 8.29
N ALA A 175 -9.74 -37.71 7.60
CA ALA A 175 -9.58 -39.08 8.08
C ALA A 175 -8.73 -39.14 9.36
N LEU A 176 -7.63 -38.39 9.42
CA LEU A 176 -6.76 -38.32 10.59
C LEU A 176 -7.48 -37.71 11.81
N VAL A 177 -8.16 -36.59 11.62
CA VAL A 177 -8.97 -35.95 12.68
C VAL A 177 -10.06 -36.90 13.16
N HIS A 178 -10.74 -37.58 12.23
CA HIS A 178 -11.75 -38.57 12.60
C HIS A 178 -11.16 -39.74 13.39
N MET A 179 -9.98 -40.25 13.03
CA MET A 179 -9.29 -41.30 13.80
C MET A 179 -8.90 -40.86 15.22
N ILE A 180 -8.51 -39.59 15.39
CA ILE A 180 -8.11 -39.04 16.69
C ILE A 180 -9.32 -38.81 17.59
N VAL A 181 -10.39 -38.23 17.05
CA VAL A 181 -11.55 -37.75 17.82
C VAL A 181 -12.62 -38.83 18.00
N SER A 182 -12.80 -39.74 17.03
CA SER A 182 -13.89 -40.72 17.07
C SER A 182 -13.60 -41.86 18.05
N SER A 183 -14.57 -42.11 18.93
CA SER A 183 -14.61 -43.31 19.77
C SER A 183 -14.97 -44.57 18.96
N GLN A 184 -15.60 -44.42 17.79
CA GLN A 184 -15.97 -45.50 16.89
C GLN A 184 -15.48 -45.20 15.46
N PRO A 185 -14.21 -45.52 15.14
CA PRO A 185 -13.70 -45.34 13.79
C PRO A 185 -14.39 -46.28 12.80
N ILE A 186 -14.59 -45.80 11.58
CA ILE A 186 -15.14 -46.60 10.47
C ILE A 186 -14.17 -47.78 10.18
N SER A 187 -14.70 -48.94 9.80
CA SER A 187 -13.99 -50.23 9.75
C SER A 187 -12.53 -50.22 9.22
N PRO A 188 -12.17 -49.57 8.08
CA PRO A 188 -10.78 -49.59 7.61
C PRO A 188 -9.86 -48.68 8.45
N LEU A 189 -10.38 -47.59 9.03
CA LEU A 189 -9.62 -46.68 9.90
C LEU A 189 -9.40 -47.29 11.29
N ALA A 190 -10.35 -48.12 11.76
CA ALA A 190 -10.23 -48.86 13.01
C ALA A 190 -9.03 -49.82 13.00
N GLU A 191 -8.83 -50.51 11.87
CA GLU A 191 -7.74 -51.48 11.70
C GLU A 191 -6.37 -50.79 11.67
N ILE A 192 -6.26 -49.65 10.96
CA ILE A 192 -5.07 -48.80 10.96
C ILE A 192 -4.77 -48.27 12.37
N ARG A 193 -5.79 -47.83 13.10
CA ARG A 193 -5.65 -47.36 14.50
C ARG A 193 -5.26 -48.47 15.47
N ASN A 194 -5.67 -49.71 15.23
CA ASN A 194 -5.25 -50.84 16.05
C ASN A 194 -3.80 -51.23 15.76
N TYR A 195 -3.36 -51.07 14.50
CA TYR A 195 -1.97 -51.29 14.09
C TYR A 195 -1.01 -50.18 14.57
N LEU A 196 -1.44 -48.92 14.48
CA LEU A 196 -0.72 -47.75 14.96
C LEU A 196 -1.22 -47.36 16.34
N THR A 197 -0.42 -47.57 17.39
CA THR A 197 -0.82 -47.14 18.74
C THR A 197 -1.30 -45.68 18.75
N GLN A 198 -2.33 -45.38 19.56
CA GLN A 198 -2.89 -44.02 19.69
C GLN A 198 -1.80 -42.95 19.91
N ARG A 199 -0.72 -43.30 20.61
CA ARG A 199 0.44 -42.42 20.84
C ARG A 199 1.15 -42.04 19.54
N ILE A 200 1.33 -42.98 18.62
CA ILE A 200 1.95 -42.73 17.31
C ILE A 200 1.03 -41.86 16.46
N VAL A 201 -0.27 -42.16 16.40
CA VAL A 201 -1.24 -41.36 15.65
C VAL A 201 -1.29 -39.92 16.17
N ASN A 202 -1.34 -39.75 17.49
CA ASN A 202 -1.30 -38.42 18.12
C ASN A 202 0.03 -37.69 17.84
N ALA A 203 1.17 -38.39 17.88
CA ALA A 203 2.47 -37.80 17.57
C ALA A 203 2.57 -37.34 16.12
N ILE A 204 2.08 -38.14 15.16
CA ILE A 204 2.02 -37.78 13.74
C ILE A 204 1.11 -36.56 13.54
N GLY A 205 -0.07 -36.56 14.17
CA GLY A 205 -1.00 -35.43 14.09
C GLY A 205 -0.42 -34.14 14.68
N LEU A 206 0.25 -34.21 15.83
CA LEU A 206 0.90 -33.06 16.44
C LEU A 206 2.05 -32.54 15.57
N PHE A 207 2.87 -33.44 15.02
CA PHE A 207 3.96 -33.06 14.11
C PHE A 207 3.44 -32.40 12.83
N ALA A 208 2.40 -32.97 12.22
CA ALA A 208 1.76 -32.40 11.04
C ALA A 208 1.19 -31.01 11.35
N LEU A 209 0.47 -30.84 12.46
CA LEU A 209 -0.06 -29.54 12.87
C LEU A 209 1.07 -28.52 13.08
N ALA A 210 2.16 -28.91 13.77
CA ALA A 210 3.30 -28.05 13.99
C ALA A 210 3.98 -27.64 12.67
N ALA A 211 4.10 -28.57 11.71
CA ALA A 211 4.63 -28.28 10.38
C ALA A 211 3.77 -27.25 9.63
N HIS A 212 2.45 -27.44 9.60
CA HIS A 212 1.53 -26.49 8.95
C HIS A 212 1.55 -25.09 9.61
N ILE A 213 1.68 -25.02 10.94
CA ILE A 213 1.84 -23.74 11.64
C ILE A 213 3.15 -23.07 11.21
N PHE A 214 4.26 -23.82 11.16
CA PHE A 214 5.56 -23.30 10.73
C PHE A 214 5.51 -22.79 9.28
N GLU A 215 4.90 -23.55 8.36
CA GLU A 215 4.72 -23.15 6.97
C GLU A 215 3.83 -21.91 6.84
N MET A 216 2.74 -21.82 7.60
CA MET A 216 1.88 -20.65 7.65
C MET A 216 2.64 -19.40 8.13
N MET A 217 3.49 -19.55 9.16
CA MET A 217 4.34 -18.46 9.65
C MET A 217 5.35 -18.02 8.59
N ALA A 218 6.01 -18.97 7.91
CA ALA A 218 6.94 -18.68 6.83
C ALA A 218 6.24 -17.93 5.68
N ALA A 219 5.07 -18.40 5.25
CA ALA A 219 4.26 -17.71 4.23
C ALA A 219 3.86 -16.29 4.68
N GLY A 220 3.46 -16.13 5.94
CA GLY A 220 3.15 -14.82 6.52
C GLY A 220 4.33 -13.86 6.49
N MET A 221 5.52 -14.32 6.90
CA MET A 221 6.75 -13.53 6.85
C MET A 221 7.11 -13.14 5.41
N THR A 222 7.03 -14.08 4.46
CA THR A 222 7.24 -13.78 3.03
C THR A 222 6.27 -12.71 2.53
N CYS A 223 4.97 -12.84 2.83
CA CYS A 223 3.97 -11.84 2.44
C CYS A 223 4.24 -10.47 3.04
N VAL A 224 4.65 -10.39 4.31
CA VAL A 224 5.01 -9.11 4.96
C VAL A 224 6.23 -8.48 4.28
N VAL A 225 7.26 -9.27 3.98
CA VAL A 225 8.45 -8.78 3.27
C VAL A 225 8.06 -8.22 1.90
N VAL A 226 7.23 -8.91 1.13
CA VAL A 226 6.76 -8.43 -0.19
C VAL A 226 5.93 -7.17 -0.06
N LEU A 227 5.03 -7.08 0.93
CA LEU A 227 4.24 -5.87 1.19
C LEU A 227 5.09 -4.65 1.55
N ILE A 228 6.26 -4.86 2.18
CA ILE A 228 7.18 -3.80 2.56
C ILE A 228 8.11 -3.42 1.41
N LEU A 229 8.73 -4.40 0.75
CA LEU A 229 9.77 -4.17 -0.26
C LEU A 229 9.21 -3.87 -1.64
N ALA A 230 8.04 -4.43 -1.99
CA ALA A 230 7.42 -4.33 -3.31
C ALA A 230 5.93 -3.93 -3.18
N PRO A 231 5.63 -2.74 -2.62
CA PRO A 231 4.25 -2.28 -2.43
C PRO A 231 3.56 -2.14 -3.80
N GLY A 232 2.46 -2.86 -4.00
CA GLY A 232 1.76 -2.92 -5.30
C GLY A 232 1.70 -4.30 -5.91
N TYR A 233 2.70 -5.15 -5.65
CA TYR A 233 2.76 -6.50 -6.20
C TYR A 233 1.89 -7.50 -5.43
N MET A 234 1.61 -7.24 -4.16
CA MET A 234 0.76 -8.12 -3.35
C MET A 234 -0.26 -7.29 -2.56
N THR A 235 -1.52 -7.70 -2.62
CA THR A 235 -2.58 -7.10 -1.80
C THR A 235 -2.72 -7.88 -0.48
N ARG A 236 -3.27 -7.22 0.56
CA ARG A 236 -3.56 -7.88 1.84
C ARG A 236 -4.49 -9.09 1.68
N THR A 237 -5.43 -9.02 0.74
CA THR A 237 -6.35 -10.13 0.44
C THR A 237 -5.63 -11.32 -0.16
N VAL A 238 -4.68 -11.10 -1.07
CA VAL A 238 -3.85 -12.18 -1.65
C VAL A 238 -2.94 -12.78 -0.58
N ALA A 239 -2.30 -11.96 0.24
CA ALA A 239 -1.50 -12.43 1.38
C ALA A 239 -2.32 -13.32 2.32
N ALA A 240 -3.54 -12.90 2.70
CA ALA A 240 -4.43 -13.70 3.53
C ALA A 240 -4.79 -15.05 2.89
N LYS A 241 -5.01 -15.09 1.56
CA LYS A 241 -5.25 -16.34 0.83
C LYS A 241 -4.05 -17.28 0.87
N TYR A 242 -2.82 -16.76 0.72
CA TYR A 242 -1.61 -17.57 0.84
C TYR A 242 -1.37 -18.09 2.25
N ILE A 243 -1.57 -17.26 3.28
CA ILE A 243 -1.41 -17.67 4.69
C ILE A 243 -2.42 -18.78 5.02
N ALA A 244 -3.70 -18.56 4.72
CA ALA A 244 -4.74 -19.56 4.97
C ALA A 244 -4.54 -20.81 4.10
N GLY A 245 -4.22 -20.64 2.82
CA GLY A 245 -3.96 -21.74 1.88
C GLY A 245 -2.82 -22.63 2.35
N THR A 246 -1.70 -22.06 2.78
CA THR A 246 -0.55 -22.80 3.33
C THR A 246 -0.94 -23.53 4.62
N PHE A 247 -1.76 -22.94 5.49
CA PHE A 247 -2.23 -23.66 6.68
C PHE A 247 -3.06 -24.90 6.34
N PHE A 248 -3.89 -24.88 5.28
CA PHE A 248 -4.73 -26.02 4.93
C PHE A 248 -4.05 -27.05 4.01
N LEU A 249 -3.25 -26.57 3.07
CA LEU A 249 -2.71 -27.39 1.98
C LEU A 249 -1.20 -27.61 2.09
N GLY A 250 -0.54 -26.89 2.99
CA GLY A 250 0.86 -27.06 3.37
C GLY A 250 1.87 -26.60 2.32
N PHE A 251 2.99 -27.32 2.26
CA PHE A 251 4.15 -27.05 1.39
C PHE A 251 3.84 -26.65 -0.08
N PRO A 252 2.89 -27.28 -0.80
CA PRO A 252 2.59 -26.88 -2.18
C PRO A 252 2.21 -25.41 -2.36
N VAL A 253 1.48 -24.82 -1.40
CA VAL A 253 1.05 -23.41 -1.49
C VAL A 253 2.21 -22.45 -1.23
N ILE A 254 3.05 -22.74 -0.23
CA ILE A 254 4.23 -21.92 0.05
C ILE A 254 5.28 -22.03 -1.06
N SER A 255 5.46 -23.21 -1.67
CA SER A 255 6.33 -23.36 -2.84
C SER A 255 5.87 -22.48 -4.01
N GLU A 256 4.55 -22.44 -4.25
CA GLU A 256 3.95 -21.61 -5.29
C GLU A 256 4.08 -20.12 -4.97
N LEU A 257 3.88 -19.72 -3.71
CA LEU A 257 4.14 -18.36 -3.23
C LEU A 257 5.60 -17.94 -3.50
N LEU A 258 6.57 -18.76 -3.10
CA LEU A 258 7.98 -18.46 -3.27
C LEU A 258 8.36 -18.35 -4.75
N ARG A 259 7.77 -19.21 -5.61
CA ARG A 259 7.95 -19.15 -7.07
C ARG A 259 7.44 -17.82 -7.64
N ASN A 260 6.19 -17.46 -7.33
CA ASN A 260 5.58 -16.24 -7.86
C ASN A 260 6.26 -14.96 -7.32
N VAL A 261 6.71 -14.98 -6.06
CA VAL A 261 7.50 -13.87 -5.49
C VAL A 261 8.86 -13.75 -6.17
N LYS A 262 9.54 -14.87 -6.42
CA LYS A 262 10.82 -14.87 -7.14
C LYS A 262 10.68 -14.30 -8.55
N GLU A 263 9.66 -14.72 -9.31
CA GLU A 263 9.39 -14.21 -10.66
C GLU A 263 9.22 -12.68 -10.66
N VAL A 264 8.47 -12.14 -9.69
CA VAL A 264 8.30 -10.69 -9.52
C VAL A 264 9.61 -9.96 -9.19
N LEU A 265 10.43 -10.52 -8.30
CA LEU A 265 11.70 -9.89 -7.91
C LEU A 265 12.75 -9.97 -9.03
N ASP A 266 12.78 -11.07 -9.79
CA ASP A 266 13.68 -11.24 -10.92
C ASP A 266 13.34 -10.26 -12.06
N ASP A 267 12.05 -9.98 -12.29
CA ASP A 267 11.59 -8.98 -13.26
C ASP A 267 12.03 -7.55 -12.89
N GLU A 268 12.05 -7.18 -11.61
CA GLU A 268 12.57 -5.86 -11.17
C GLU A 268 14.09 -5.75 -11.32
N SER A 269 14.81 -6.87 -11.19
CA SER A 269 16.27 -6.88 -11.29
C SER A 269 16.79 -6.82 -12.73
N SER A 270 15.93 -7.11 -13.71
CA SER A 270 16.30 -7.09 -15.13
C SER A 270 16.43 -5.63 -15.60
N PRO A 271 17.65 -5.14 -15.90
CA PRO A 271 17.83 -3.77 -16.39
C PRO A 271 17.02 -3.61 -17.66
N ASN A 272 16.05 -2.70 -17.63
CA ASN A 272 15.06 -2.42 -18.67
C ASN A 272 15.68 -2.57 -20.08
N LYS A 273 15.48 -3.74 -20.71
CA LYS A 273 16.03 -4.06 -22.05
C LYS A 273 15.18 -3.49 -23.17
N ASP A 274 14.07 -2.84 -22.84
CA ASP A 274 13.12 -2.26 -23.80
C ASP A 274 13.40 -0.77 -24.08
N ASN A 275 14.67 -0.35 -24.01
CA ASN A 275 15.13 0.96 -24.48
C ASN A 275 16.28 0.82 -25.47
#